data_AF-A0A0E3CET4-F1
#
_entry.id   AF-A0A0E3CET4-F1
#
_cell.length_a   1.000
_cell.length_b   1.000
_cell.length_c   1.000
_cell.angle_alpha   90.00
_cell.angle_beta   90.00
_cell.angle_gamma   90.00
#
_symmetry.space_group_name_H-M   'P 1'
#
loop_
_entity.id
_entity.type
_entity.pdbx_description
1 polymer ?
#
loop_
_entity_poly.entity_id
_entity_poly.type
_entity_poly.pdbx_seq_one_letter_code
_entity_poly.pdbx_strand_id
1 'polypeptide(L)' 'MWQLDEILLLVLRLQPAEIDGLEMDDYWQWVGAADREIKRRIKAQER' A
#
# COMPACT_ATOMS: atom_id res chain seq x y z
N MET A 1 12.44 2.44 -8.25
CA MET A 1 11.29 2.34 -7.33
C MET A 1 10.41 1.23 -7.85
N TRP A 2 10.06 0.25 -7.03
CA TRP A 2 9.23 -0.87 -7.47
C TRP A 2 7.78 -0.41 -7.59
N GLN A 3 7.01 -1.01 -8.50
CA GLN A 3 5.59 -0.67 -8.70
C GLN A 3 4.76 -0.84 -7.41
N LEU A 4 5.15 -1.77 -6.55
CA LEU A 4 4.50 -1.99 -5.25
C LEU A 4 4.80 -0.86 -4.26
N ASP A 5 5.98 -0.26 -4.30
CA ASP A 5 6.32 0.89 -3.44
C ASP A 5 5.41 2.07 -3.77
N GLU A 6 5.17 2.34 -5.06
CA GLU A 6 4.27 3.41 -5.50
C GLU A 6 2.85 3.23 -4.93
N ILE A 7 2.37 1.98 -4.85
CA ILE A 7 1.07 1.67 -4.25
C ILE A 7 1.08 2.00 -2.76
N LEU A 8 2.12 1.61 -2.02
CA LEU A 8 2.26 1.93 -0.60
C LEU A 8 2.33 3.45 -0.35
N LEU A 9 3.08 4.18 -1.18
CA LEU A 9 3.20 5.63 -1.12
C LEU A 9 1.87 6.33 -1.42
N LEU A 10 1.12 5.89 -2.43
CA LEU A 10 -0.09 6.58 -2.89
C LEU A 10 -1.33 6.20 -2.10
N VAL A 11 -1.50 4.92 -1.79
CA VAL A 11 -2.71 4.38 -1.15
C VAL A 11 -2.64 4.56 0.36
N LEU A 12 -1.52 4.17 0.97
CA LEU A 12 -1.32 4.19 2.42
C LEU A 12 -0.56 5.42 2.92
N ARG A 13 -0.01 6.26 2.01
CA ARG A 13 0.73 7.48 2.36
C ARG A 13 1.99 7.22 3.20
N LEU A 14 2.54 6.01 3.10
CA LEU A 14 3.85 5.70 3.64
C LEU A 14 4.91 6.60 3.00
N GLN A 15 5.97 6.90 3.74
CA GLN A 15 7.14 7.61 3.23
C GLN A 15 8.15 6.60 2.66
N PRO A 16 9.00 7.00 1.70
CA PRO A 16 10.04 6.13 1.16
C PRO A 16 10.95 5.52 2.24
N ALA A 17 11.31 6.30 3.27
CA ALA A 17 12.13 5.83 4.38
C ALA A 17 11.40 4.82 5.28
N GLU A 18 10.07 4.91 5.38
CA GLU A 18 9.28 3.91 6.12
C GLU A 18 9.27 2.59 5.36
N ILE A 19 9.15 2.61 4.01
CA ILE A 19 9.19 1.42 3.16
C ILE A 19 10.57 0.75 3.19
N ASP A 20 11.64 1.56 3.11
CA ASP A 20 13.03 1.07 3.15
C ASP A 20 13.39 0.42 4.50
N GLY A 21 12.70 0.82 5.57
CA GLY A 21 12.85 0.25 6.91
C GLY A 21 12.03 -1.02 7.17
N LEU A 22 11.17 -1.46 6.24
CA LEU A 22 10.33 -2.64 6.45
C LEU A 22 11.13 -3.93 6.24
N GLU A 23 10.93 -4.88 7.15
CA GLU A 23 11.28 -6.27 6.87
C GLU A 23 10.37 -6.82 5.76
N MET A 24 10.85 -7.82 5.03
CA MET A 24 10.14 -8.38 3.87
C MET A 24 8.72 -8.86 4.22
N ASP A 25 8.54 -9.48 5.39
CA ASP A 25 7.23 -9.97 5.84
C ASP A 25 6.26 -8.81 6.10
N ASP A 26 6.74 -7.75 6.76
CA ASP A 26 5.95 -6.54 7.02
C ASP A 26 5.61 -5.82 5.71
N TYR A 27 6.56 -5.74 4.78
CA TYR A 27 6.35 -5.19 3.44
C TYR A 27 5.18 -5.89 2.74
N TRP A 28 5.15 -7.23 2.73
CA TRP A 28 4.05 -7.98 2.12
C TRP A 28 2.71 -7.77 2.84
N GLN A 29 2.71 -7.64 4.17
CA GLN A 29 1.49 -7.32 4.92
C GLN A 29 0.91 -5.95 4.53
N TRP A 30 1.78 -4.95 4.37
CA TRP A 30 1.37 -3.61 3.95
C TRP A 30 0.89 -3.57 2.50
N VAL A 31 1.51 -4.34 1.59
CA VAL A 31 1.00 -4.51 0.23
C VAL A 31 -0.43 -5.08 0.25
N GLY A 32 -0.67 -6.11 1.08
CA GLY A 32 -2.02 -6.66 1.26
C GLY A 32 -3.01 -5.66 1.88
N ALA A 33 -2.56 -4.77 2.77
CA ALA A 33 -3.38 -3.70 3.32
C ALA A 33 -3.76 -2.66 2.25
N ALA A 34 -2.82 -2.29 1.39
CA ALA A 34 -3.06 -1.37 0.29
C ALA A 34 -4.08 -1.94 -0.73
N ASP A 35 -3.99 -3.22 -1.07
CA ASP A 35 -4.98 -3.89 -1.94
C ASP A 35 -6.40 -3.85 -1.36
N ARG A 36 -6.55 -4.14 -0.05
CA ARG A 36 -7.85 -4.03 0.64
C ARG A 36 -8.40 -2.61 0.63
N GLU A 37 -7.53 -1.62 0.76
CA GLU A 37 -7.90 -0.22 0.74
C GLU A 37 -8.35 0.23 -0.65
N ILE A 38 -7.65 -0.17 -1.71
CA ILE A 38 -8.08 0.06 -3.10
C ILE A 38 -9.49 -0.52 -3.33
N LYS A 39 -9.71 -1.77 -2.93
CA LYS A 39 -11.02 -2.44 -3.07
C LYS A 39 -12.13 -1.70 -2.30
N ARG A 40 -11.83 -1.17 -1.11
CA ARG A 40 -12.77 -0.34 -0.34
C ARG A 40 -13.12 0.95 -1.08
N ARG A 41 -12.14 1.65 -1.65
CA ARG A 41 -12.36 2.91 -2.40
C ARG A 41 -13.19 2.67 -3.66
N ILE A 42 -12.88 1.64 -4.43
CA ILE A 42 -13.67 1.25 -5.62
C ILE A 42 -15.12 0.99 -5.22
N LYS A 43 -15.36 0.16 -4.20
CA LYS A 43 -16.71 -0.14 -3.72
C LYS A 43 -17.47 1.11 -3.23
N ALA A 44 -16.76 2.10 -2.69
CA ALA A 44 -17.37 3.35 -2.26
C ALA A 44 -17.76 4.26 -3.44
N GLN A 45 -17.08 4.15 -4.58
CA GLN A 45 -17.40 4.89 -5.81
C GLN A 45 -18.55 4.26 -6.62
N GLU A 46 -18.82 2.97 -6.40
CA GLU A 46 -19.94 2.23 -7.02
C GLU A 46 -21.30 2.44 -6.31
N ARG A 47 -21.33 3.26 -5.25
CA ARG A 47 -22.54 3.61 -4.49
C ARG A 47 -23.05 4.99 -4.87
#